data_AF-A0A7V7VLV7-F1
#
_entry.id   AF-A0A7V7VLV7-F1
#
_cell.length_a   1.000
_cell.length_b   1.000
_cell.length_c   1.000
_cell.angle_alpha   90.00
_cell.angle_beta   90.00
_cell.angle_gamma   90.00
#
_symmetry.space_group_name_H-M   'P 1'
#
loop_
_entity.id
_entity.type
_entity.pdbx_description
1 polymer ?
#
loop_
_entity_poly.entity_id
_entity_poly.type
_entity_poly.pdbx_seq_one_letter_code
_entity_poly.pdbx_strand_id
1 'polypeptide(L)'
;MKPILLLGLAALAAIAAAIAAAPAAEPPRALPLPEAAAVPVAPPAGPAAAGGELATSRSGQFRVSSADGLLRGTVAMMAEDAKGDLLLLTGEKDEWKVPVSIVLHGKPGDPLPPRSVAMKLLFSEAGDDLRLDVHLGRGIEAESFKHATTTILLYERALRGRRPGRPETPLMVAPWLVEGLREASSWQLKSGDRRLYEALFKHGGLFKLDELFTLNESQFEELDGVMHAAFRVSAGSLVMALLKQPQGHQGFLTFLSESAAFDGEMPALLRRHFPELNLSETSLAKWWALQLAEMTTPTLTEVLTIAETEAALDDALHLDVAAAEGGLQRKPLADWRELDALKPAERVEAVRLAQDGLVHLSYRCFPSYRPLIGEYQTALAAIARHKTRKTADQLADLRETRGALMAKASRGRDYLDWFEITRARQTSGVFEDYLRLKQRLAAQPHNRDDSLSKYLDRMNQIFVRNMPDSVSGLPANPPPETPIDLPKP
;
A
#
# COMPACT_ATOMS: atom_id res chain seq x y z
N MET A 1 60.51 -20.52 44.80
CA MET A 1 59.28 -19.89 45.32
C MET A 1 58.10 -20.64 44.74
N LYS A 2 57.29 -21.21 45.64
CA LYS A 2 56.15 -22.11 45.40
C LYS A 2 54.83 -21.29 45.39
N PRO A 3 53.67 -21.87 45.07
CA PRO A 3 52.71 -21.42 44.06
C PRO A 3 51.52 -20.63 44.63
N ILE A 4 50.87 -19.80 43.81
CA ILE A 4 49.51 -19.29 44.05
C ILE A 4 48.77 -19.30 42.71
N LEU A 5 48.28 -20.48 42.34
CA LEU A 5 47.38 -20.70 41.21
C LEU A 5 46.59 -21.96 41.51
N LEU A 6 45.74 -21.92 42.55
CA LEU A 6 44.74 -22.94 42.95
C LEU A 6 44.12 -22.55 44.31
N LEU A 7 43.38 -21.44 44.39
CA LEU A 7 42.55 -21.09 45.56
C LEU A 7 41.49 -20.08 45.12
N GLY A 8 40.37 -20.62 44.67
CA GLY A 8 39.22 -19.84 44.21
C GLY A 8 38.08 -20.72 43.72
N LEU A 9 38.38 -21.99 43.38
CA LEU A 9 37.40 -22.97 42.90
C LEU A 9 36.97 -24.03 43.94
N ALA A 10 37.27 -23.84 45.23
CA ALA A 10 36.96 -24.83 46.27
C ALA A 10 36.29 -24.27 47.54
N ALA A 11 35.86 -23.01 47.55
CA ALA A 11 35.30 -22.35 48.74
C ALA A 11 33.78 -22.16 48.74
N LEU A 12 33.05 -22.65 47.72
CA LEU A 12 31.58 -22.56 47.68
C LEU A 12 30.85 -23.91 47.82
N ALA A 13 31.56 -25.01 48.05
CA ALA A 13 30.99 -26.36 48.11
C ALA A 13 31.02 -27.01 49.51
N ALA A 14 31.30 -26.26 50.58
CA ALA A 14 31.46 -26.82 51.93
C ALA A 14 30.64 -26.11 53.03
N ILE A 15 29.53 -25.45 52.65
CA ILE A 15 28.50 -25.01 53.62
C ILE A 15 27.15 -25.61 53.21
N ALA A 16 27.19 -26.90 52.89
CA ALA A 16 26.02 -27.77 52.78
C ALA A 16 26.26 -28.97 53.69
N ALA A 17 25.31 -29.18 54.60
CA ALA A 17 25.13 -30.34 55.49
C ALA A 17 25.71 -30.25 56.92
N ALA A 18 24.76 -30.40 57.86
CA ALA A 18 24.86 -30.67 59.31
C ALA A 18 25.30 -29.47 60.17
N ILE A 19 24.49 -28.96 61.10
CA ILE A 19 23.78 -29.68 62.16
C ILE A 19 22.46 -28.97 62.50
N ALA A 20 21.41 -29.78 62.61
CA ALA A 20 20.10 -29.43 63.14
C ALA A 20 20.11 -29.29 64.68
N ALA A 21 19.43 -28.27 65.21
CA ALA A 21 18.77 -28.30 66.52
C ALA A 21 17.82 -27.08 66.67
N ALA A 22 16.56 -27.39 67.02
CA ALA A 22 15.37 -26.54 67.25
C ALA A 22 15.55 -25.48 68.39
N PRO A 23 14.58 -24.57 68.70
CA PRO A 23 13.15 -24.59 68.37
C PRO A 23 12.48 -23.28 67.90
N ALA A 24 11.22 -23.44 67.51
CA ALA A 24 10.29 -22.48 66.95
C ALA A 24 9.87 -21.35 67.91
N ALA A 25 9.77 -20.14 67.36
CA ALA A 25 9.06 -19.01 67.96
C ALA A 25 8.00 -18.50 66.97
N GLU A 26 6.73 -18.59 67.36
CA GLU A 26 5.58 -18.05 66.63
C GLU A 26 5.67 -16.50 66.54
N PRO A 27 5.41 -15.88 65.38
CA PRO A 27 5.23 -14.44 65.30
C PRO A 27 3.85 -14.01 65.84
N PRO A 28 3.74 -12.83 66.48
CA PRO A 28 2.57 -12.46 67.27
C PRO A 28 1.32 -12.14 66.44
N ARG A 29 0.18 -12.61 66.96
CA ARG A 29 -1.18 -12.31 66.47
C ARG A 29 -1.50 -10.82 66.55
N ALA A 30 -1.90 -10.23 65.42
CA ALA A 30 -2.49 -8.90 65.38
C ALA A 30 -3.92 -8.92 65.92
N LEU A 31 -4.24 -7.96 66.80
CA LEU A 31 -5.58 -7.71 67.35
C LEU A 31 -6.47 -7.01 66.29
N PRO A 32 -7.79 -7.30 66.24
CA PRO A 32 -8.69 -6.68 65.29
C PRO A 32 -9.11 -5.26 65.73
N LEU A 33 -9.12 -4.32 64.78
CA LEU A 33 -9.71 -2.98 64.94
C LEU A 33 -11.17 -3.00 64.47
N PRO A 34 -12.06 -2.18 65.07
CA PRO A 34 -13.49 -2.21 64.80
C PRO A 34 -13.86 -1.61 63.44
N GLU A 35 -14.92 -2.19 62.91
CA GLU A 35 -15.58 -2.07 61.61
C GLU A 35 -16.02 -0.63 61.28
N ALA A 36 -15.40 -0.02 60.27
CA ALA A 36 -15.94 1.13 59.57
C ALA A 36 -16.61 0.63 58.28
N ALA A 37 -17.91 0.84 58.17
CA ALA A 37 -18.75 0.38 57.08
C ALA A 37 -18.19 0.77 55.70
N ALA A 38 -17.70 -0.22 54.95
CA ALA A 38 -17.42 -0.09 53.53
C ALA A 38 -18.73 -0.29 52.77
N VAL A 39 -19.18 0.76 52.09
CA VAL A 39 -20.20 0.67 51.04
C VAL A 39 -19.71 -0.35 50.01
N PRO A 40 -20.49 -1.39 49.64
CA PRO A 40 -20.04 -2.36 48.66
C PRO A 40 -19.99 -1.69 47.28
N VAL A 41 -18.78 -1.36 46.84
CA VAL A 41 -18.51 -1.11 45.42
C VAL A 41 -18.54 -2.47 44.76
N ALA A 42 -19.65 -2.77 44.09
CA ALA A 42 -19.76 -3.93 43.22
C ALA A 42 -18.58 -3.92 42.22
N PRO A 43 -17.94 -5.07 41.95
CA PRO A 43 -16.92 -5.15 40.91
C PRO A 43 -17.52 -4.63 39.60
N PRO A 44 -16.78 -3.82 38.81
CA PRO A 44 -17.28 -3.36 37.53
C PRO A 44 -17.70 -4.60 36.73
N ALA A 45 -18.98 -4.66 36.39
CA ALA A 45 -19.52 -5.69 35.52
C ALA A 45 -18.61 -5.78 34.29
N GLY A 46 -18.06 -6.97 34.05
CA GLY A 46 -17.46 -7.27 32.75
C GLY A 46 -18.45 -6.86 31.67
N PRO A 47 -17.99 -6.32 30.53
CA PRO A 47 -18.91 -5.74 29.54
C PRO A 47 -19.94 -6.79 29.19
N ALA A 48 -21.19 -6.50 29.55
CA ALA A 48 -22.34 -7.29 29.20
C ALA A 48 -22.25 -7.60 27.71
N ALA A 49 -22.47 -8.86 27.34
CA ALA A 49 -22.74 -9.22 25.96
C ALA A 49 -23.87 -8.30 25.50
N ALA A 50 -23.55 -7.31 24.67
CA ALA A 50 -24.54 -6.41 24.13
C ALA A 50 -25.51 -7.29 23.34
N GLY A 51 -26.74 -7.41 23.84
CA GLY A 51 -27.87 -8.02 23.14
C GLY A 51 -28.29 -7.15 21.97
N GLY A 52 -27.38 -6.98 21.00
CA GLY A 52 -27.68 -6.45 19.68
C GLY A 52 -28.10 -7.61 18.77
N GLU A 53 -29.05 -7.35 17.90
CA GLU A 53 -29.42 -8.30 16.84
C GLU A 53 -28.18 -8.77 16.06
N LEU A 54 -28.11 -10.07 15.80
CA LEU A 54 -26.96 -10.73 15.17
C LEU A 54 -27.25 -10.97 13.68
N ALA A 55 -26.28 -10.66 12.82
CA ALA A 55 -26.26 -11.13 11.44
C ALA A 55 -25.09 -12.10 11.25
N THR A 56 -25.31 -13.15 10.46
CA THR A 56 -24.26 -14.09 10.09
C THR A 56 -23.96 -13.93 8.60
N SER A 57 -22.67 -13.94 8.26
CA SER A 57 -22.23 -13.83 6.88
C SER A 57 -22.54 -15.09 6.07
N ARG A 58 -22.39 -15.01 4.74
CA ARG A 58 -22.75 -16.10 3.82
C ARG A 58 -21.99 -17.40 4.13
N SER A 59 -20.71 -17.32 4.52
CA SER A 59 -19.93 -18.50 4.84
C SER A 59 -20.13 -19.03 6.25
N GLY A 60 -20.82 -18.28 7.11
CA GLY A 60 -20.93 -18.57 8.54
C GLY A 60 -19.75 -18.09 9.38
N GLN A 61 -18.66 -17.60 8.77
CA GLN A 61 -17.43 -17.25 9.50
C GLN A 61 -17.58 -15.96 10.30
N PHE A 62 -18.26 -14.95 9.74
CA PHE A 62 -18.39 -13.65 10.37
C PHE A 62 -19.75 -13.49 11.05
N ARG A 63 -19.71 -13.10 12.32
CA ARG A 63 -20.89 -12.83 13.15
C ARG A 63 -20.91 -11.35 13.50
N VAL A 64 -21.79 -10.59 12.87
CA VAL A 64 -21.86 -9.12 13.03
C VAL A 64 -22.95 -8.75 14.01
N SER A 65 -22.59 -8.03 15.06
CA SER A 65 -23.52 -7.47 16.05
C SER A 65 -23.57 -5.95 15.91
N SER A 66 -24.77 -5.41 15.75
CA SER A 66 -25.04 -3.97 15.65
C SER A 66 -26.52 -3.71 15.91
N ALA A 67 -26.86 -2.50 16.35
CA ALA A 67 -28.25 -2.05 16.47
C ALA A 67 -28.93 -1.82 15.11
N ASP A 68 -28.17 -1.51 14.05
CA ASP A 68 -28.69 -1.19 12.71
C ASP A 68 -28.52 -2.38 11.75
N GLY A 69 -29.64 -2.91 11.23
CA GLY A 69 -29.67 -4.05 10.32
C GLY A 69 -29.03 -3.81 8.95
N LEU A 70 -29.12 -2.60 8.40
CA LEU A 70 -28.49 -2.28 7.12
C LEU A 70 -26.98 -2.30 7.26
N LEU A 71 -26.46 -1.66 8.31
CA LEU A 71 -25.02 -1.66 8.63
C LEU A 71 -24.48 -3.07 8.88
N ARG A 72 -25.25 -3.95 9.54
CA ARG A 72 -24.85 -5.37 9.70
C ARG A 72 -24.63 -6.06 8.37
N GLY A 73 -25.57 -5.89 7.42
CA GLY A 73 -25.49 -6.50 6.10
C GLY A 73 -24.29 -5.99 5.30
N THR A 74 -24.06 -4.67 5.29
CA THR A 74 -22.93 -4.05 4.59
C THR A 74 -21.58 -4.53 5.14
N VAL A 75 -21.41 -4.55 6.47
CA VAL A 75 -20.16 -5.01 7.09
C VAL A 75 -19.91 -6.49 6.86
N ALA A 76 -20.95 -7.33 6.95
CA ALA A 76 -20.83 -8.75 6.65
C ALA A 76 -20.40 -8.99 5.20
N MET A 77 -20.95 -8.22 4.25
CA MET A 77 -20.55 -8.29 2.83
C MET A 77 -19.10 -7.85 2.63
N MET A 78 -18.69 -6.72 3.22
CA MET A 78 -17.30 -6.24 3.14
C MET A 78 -16.29 -7.24 3.68
N ALA A 79 -16.63 -7.95 4.77
CA ALA A 79 -15.78 -8.99 5.34
C ALA A 79 -15.67 -10.22 4.43
N GLU A 80 -16.79 -10.64 3.82
CA GLU A 80 -16.82 -11.73 2.84
C GLU A 80 -16.04 -11.37 1.57
N ASP A 81 -16.14 -10.13 1.08
CA ASP A 81 -15.38 -9.66 -0.07
C ASP A 81 -13.87 -9.71 0.22
N ALA A 82 -13.43 -9.17 1.36
CA ALA A 82 -12.02 -9.21 1.77
C ALA A 82 -11.49 -10.64 1.91
N LYS A 83 -12.31 -11.57 2.40
CA LYS A 83 -11.95 -13.00 2.45
C LYS A 83 -11.91 -13.62 1.06
N GLY A 84 -12.89 -13.32 0.20
CA GLY A 84 -12.96 -13.82 -1.17
C GLY A 84 -11.73 -13.41 -1.98
N ASP A 85 -11.34 -12.14 -1.87
CA ASP A 85 -10.13 -11.60 -2.50
C ASP A 85 -8.85 -12.33 -2.05
N LEU A 86 -8.78 -12.67 -0.76
CA LEU A 86 -7.65 -13.39 -0.19
C LEU A 86 -7.62 -14.86 -0.63
N LEU A 87 -8.76 -15.57 -0.59
CA LEU A 87 -8.88 -16.96 -1.03
C LEU A 87 -8.60 -17.11 -2.53
N LEU A 88 -9.04 -16.14 -3.34
CA LEU A 88 -8.77 -16.11 -4.77
C LEU A 88 -7.27 -15.93 -5.04
N LEU A 89 -6.62 -15.00 -4.33
CA LEU A 89 -5.18 -14.76 -4.44
C LEU A 89 -4.35 -15.99 -4.07
N THR A 90 -4.74 -16.69 -3.00
CA THR A 90 -4.00 -17.85 -2.48
C THR A 90 -4.39 -19.17 -3.15
N GLY A 91 -5.50 -19.21 -3.90
CA GLY A 91 -6.03 -20.43 -4.51
C GLY A 91 -6.59 -21.43 -3.48
N GLU A 92 -6.95 -20.95 -2.29
CA GLU A 92 -7.45 -21.76 -1.18
C GLU A 92 -8.96 -22.00 -1.28
N LYS A 93 -9.42 -23.13 -0.70
CA LYS A 93 -10.83 -23.34 -0.41
C LYS A 93 -11.20 -22.72 0.93
N ASP A 94 -12.47 -22.36 1.07
CA ASP A 94 -13.00 -21.79 2.31
C ASP A 94 -13.16 -22.89 3.38
N GLU A 95 -12.16 -23.04 4.25
CA GLU A 95 -12.07 -24.08 5.28
C GLU A 95 -11.77 -23.50 6.69
N TRP A 96 -12.39 -22.38 7.02
CA TRP A 96 -12.23 -21.72 8.32
C TRP A 96 -12.71 -22.60 9.49
N LYS A 97 -12.06 -22.45 10.65
CA LYS A 97 -12.42 -23.19 11.88
C LYS A 97 -12.74 -22.30 13.07
N VAL A 98 -12.16 -21.10 13.11
CA VAL A 98 -12.39 -20.14 14.19
C VAL A 98 -13.34 -19.06 13.69
N PRO A 99 -14.50 -18.83 14.35
CA PRO A 99 -15.42 -17.76 13.97
C PRO A 99 -14.82 -16.38 14.29
N VAL A 100 -15.28 -15.38 13.54
CA VAL A 100 -14.91 -13.97 13.72
C VAL A 100 -16.14 -13.16 14.13
N SER A 101 -16.12 -12.62 15.34
CA SER A 101 -17.18 -11.74 15.88
C SER A 101 -16.86 -10.28 15.59
N ILE A 102 -17.73 -9.59 14.85
CA ILE A 102 -17.59 -8.16 14.52
C ILE A 102 -18.63 -7.38 15.33
N VAL A 103 -18.18 -6.41 16.14
CA VAL A 103 -19.03 -5.61 17.03
C VAL A 103 -18.98 -4.15 16.61
N LEU A 104 -20.08 -3.68 16.06
CA LEU A 104 -20.25 -2.27 15.68
C LEU A 104 -20.79 -1.50 16.89
N HIS A 105 -20.05 -0.49 17.34
CA HIS A 105 -20.43 0.32 18.49
C HIS A 105 -20.05 1.79 18.28
N GLY A 106 -20.55 2.67 19.14
CA GLY A 106 -20.40 4.12 19.00
C GLY A 106 -21.50 4.77 18.18
N LYS A 107 -21.80 6.04 18.49
CA LYS A 107 -22.75 6.90 17.78
C LYS A 107 -22.03 8.13 17.20
N PRO A 108 -22.58 8.78 16.16
CA PRO A 108 -22.05 10.05 15.68
C PRO A 108 -22.01 11.08 16.84
N GLY A 109 -20.82 11.58 17.17
CA GLY A 109 -20.60 12.51 18.28
C GLY A 109 -19.96 11.93 19.55
N ASP A 110 -19.79 10.61 19.64
CA ASP A 110 -19.03 9.98 20.73
C ASP A 110 -17.53 10.36 20.67
N PRO A 111 -16.81 10.37 21.82
CA PRO A 111 -15.38 10.63 21.86
C PRO A 111 -14.66 9.64 20.95
N LEU A 112 -13.95 10.18 19.96
CA LEU A 112 -13.32 9.40 18.92
C LEU A 112 -12.13 8.62 19.50
N PRO A 113 -12.15 7.27 19.47
CA PRO A 113 -10.99 6.50 19.87
C PRO A 113 -9.80 6.79 18.93
N PRO A 114 -8.56 6.55 19.39
CA PRO A 114 -7.37 6.71 18.56
C PRO A 114 -7.40 5.81 17.31
N ARG A 115 -8.06 4.65 17.40
CA ARG A 115 -8.31 3.72 16.28
C ARG A 115 -9.80 3.48 16.10
N SER A 116 -10.28 3.64 14.87
CA SER A 116 -11.66 3.36 14.45
C SER A 116 -11.98 1.86 14.46
N VAL A 117 -10.97 1.02 14.21
CA VAL A 117 -11.09 -0.44 14.28
C VAL A 117 -10.06 -0.97 15.26
N ALA A 118 -10.53 -1.73 16.25
CA ALA A 118 -9.71 -2.39 17.25
C ALA A 118 -9.91 -3.90 17.17
N MET A 119 -8.83 -4.66 17.25
CA MET A 119 -8.87 -6.11 17.24
C MET A 119 -8.64 -6.64 18.65
N LYS A 120 -9.39 -7.68 19.04
CA LYS A 120 -9.23 -8.39 20.30
C LYS A 120 -9.27 -9.89 20.06
N LEU A 121 -8.35 -10.59 20.71
CA LEU A 121 -8.28 -12.05 20.72
C LEU A 121 -8.94 -12.55 22.01
N LEU A 122 -10.02 -13.31 21.90
CA LEU A 122 -10.72 -13.90 23.03
C LEU A 122 -10.48 -15.41 23.03
N PHE A 123 -9.85 -15.92 24.08
CA PHE A 123 -9.56 -17.34 24.25
C PHE A 123 -10.45 -17.92 25.34
N SER A 124 -11.07 -19.08 25.09
CA SER A 124 -11.86 -19.80 26.09
C SER A 124 -11.63 -21.31 25.98
N GLU A 125 -11.89 -22.05 27.07
CA GLU A 125 -11.82 -23.52 27.04
C GLU A 125 -12.84 -24.16 26.09
N ALA A 126 -13.92 -23.43 25.76
CA ALA A 126 -14.96 -23.88 24.83
C ALA A 126 -14.64 -23.60 23.35
N GLY A 127 -13.60 -22.84 23.06
CA GLY A 127 -13.22 -22.41 21.72
C GLY A 127 -12.58 -21.03 21.69
N ASP A 128 -11.79 -20.76 20.66
CA ASP A 128 -11.24 -19.43 20.39
C ASP A 128 -12.28 -18.59 19.64
N ASP A 129 -12.37 -17.29 19.95
CA ASP A 129 -13.21 -16.33 19.24
C ASP A 129 -12.37 -15.10 18.86
N LEU A 130 -12.39 -14.76 17.58
CA LEU A 130 -11.64 -13.64 17.05
C LEU A 130 -12.55 -12.42 16.97
N ARG A 131 -12.26 -11.33 17.68
CA ARG A 131 -13.15 -10.17 17.77
C ARG A 131 -12.60 -8.93 17.08
N LEU A 132 -13.42 -8.32 16.21
CA LEU A 132 -13.21 -6.99 15.65
C LEU A 132 -14.21 -6.01 16.26
N ASP A 133 -13.71 -5.02 16.98
CA ASP A 133 -14.49 -3.90 17.52
C ASP A 133 -14.37 -2.72 16.54
N VAL A 134 -15.48 -2.32 15.91
CA VAL A 134 -15.51 -1.21 14.95
C VAL A 134 -16.32 -0.05 15.55
N HIS A 135 -15.68 1.11 15.66
CA HIS A 135 -16.27 2.32 16.21
C HIS A 135 -16.85 3.21 15.10
N LEU A 136 -18.16 3.46 15.13
CA LEU A 136 -18.91 4.17 14.09
C LEU A 136 -18.84 5.70 14.17
N GLY A 137 -18.09 6.27 15.11
CA GLY A 137 -18.00 7.72 15.33
C GLY A 137 -17.55 8.54 14.11
N ARG A 138 -16.84 7.94 13.14
CA ARG A 138 -16.45 8.54 11.84
C ARG A 138 -17.12 7.87 10.64
N GLY A 139 -18.10 7.00 10.86
CA GLY A 139 -18.56 6.05 9.86
C GLY A 139 -17.62 4.83 9.74
N ILE A 140 -17.86 3.98 8.74
CA ILE A 140 -17.06 2.78 8.49
C ILE A 140 -15.89 3.17 7.58
N GLU A 141 -14.69 3.22 8.15
CA GLU A 141 -13.45 3.42 7.39
C GLU A 141 -13.10 2.12 6.64
N ALA A 142 -13.48 2.05 5.35
CA ALA A 142 -13.40 0.82 4.57
C ALA A 142 -11.98 0.22 4.46
N GLU A 143 -10.96 1.06 4.30
CA GLU A 143 -9.57 0.62 4.18
C GLU A 143 -9.05 0.02 5.50
N SER A 144 -9.27 0.71 6.62
CA SER A 144 -8.90 0.23 7.96
C SER A 144 -9.68 -1.03 8.34
N PHE A 145 -10.96 -1.12 7.95
CA PHE A 145 -11.76 -2.32 8.16
C PHE A 145 -11.23 -3.51 7.33
N LYS A 146 -10.90 -3.29 6.04
CA LYS A 146 -10.31 -4.32 5.19
C LYS A 146 -8.96 -4.79 5.72
N HIS A 147 -8.09 -3.86 6.11
CA HIS A 147 -6.82 -4.16 6.76
C HIS A 147 -7.02 -5.06 8.00
N ALA A 148 -7.86 -4.64 8.95
CA ALA A 148 -8.14 -5.41 10.16
C ALA A 148 -8.78 -6.79 9.87
N THR A 149 -9.63 -6.87 8.85
CA THR A 149 -10.23 -8.14 8.40
C THR A 149 -9.18 -9.07 7.82
N THR A 150 -8.27 -8.58 6.98
CA THR A 150 -7.15 -9.39 6.47
C THR A 150 -6.25 -9.86 7.61
N THR A 151 -5.91 -8.98 8.56
CA THR A 151 -5.10 -9.33 9.74
C THR A 151 -5.76 -10.43 10.57
N ILE A 152 -7.06 -10.33 10.85
CA ILE A 152 -7.75 -11.34 11.67
C ILE A 152 -7.90 -12.68 10.95
N LEU A 153 -8.01 -12.67 9.62
CA LEU A 153 -7.98 -13.89 8.81
C LEU A 153 -6.60 -14.57 8.82
N LEU A 154 -5.51 -13.82 9.00
CA LEU A 154 -4.18 -14.40 9.19
C LEU A 154 -4.02 -14.99 10.59
N TYR A 155 -4.60 -14.35 11.61
CA TYR A 155 -4.71 -14.95 12.94
C TYR A 155 -5.54 -16.24 12.94
N GLU A 156 -6.66 -16.27 12.23
CA GLU A 156 -7.46 -17.49 12.05
C GLU A 156 -6.62 -18.63 11.47
N ARG A 157 -5.83 -18.35 10.43
CA ARG A 157 -4.93 -19.34 9.83
C ARG A 157 -3.89 -19.87 10.82
N ALA A 158 -3.30 -19.00 11.64
CA ALA A 158 -2.32 -19.39 12.64
C ALA A 158 -2.91 -20.22 13.79
N LEU A 159 -4.20 -20.03 14.08
CA LEU A 159 -4.94 -20.82 15.08
C LEU A 159 -5.52 -22.11 14.47
N ARG A 160 -5.64 -22.21 13.14
CA ARG A 160 -6.22 -23.36 12.45
C ARG A 160 -5.42 -24.63 12.73
N GLY A 161 -5.99 -25.53 13.53
CA GLY A 161 -5.38 -26.82 13.88
C GLY A 161 -4.60 -26.84 15.21
N ARG A 162 -4.54 -25.71 15.93
CA ARG A 162 -4.11 -25.70 17.33
C ARG A 162 -5.27 -26.09 18.26
N ARG A 163 -4.93 -26.52 19.48
CA ARG A 163 -5.91 -26.69 20.55
C ARG A 163 -6.38 -25.30 21.02
N PRO A 164 -7.69 -25.12 21.28
CA PRO A 164 -8.20 -23.87 21.85
C PRO A 164 -7.46 -23.48 23.12
N GLY A 165 -7.21 -22.20 23.29
CA GLY A 165 -6.45 -21.68 24.42
C GLY A 165 -5.47 -20.57 24.03
N ARG A 166 -5.07 -19.79 25.03
CA ARG A 166 -4.16 -18.66 24.83
C ARG A 166 -2.81 -19.16 24.31
N PRO A 167 -2.30 -18.63 23.19
CA PRO A 167 -0.97 -19.00 22.69
C PRO A 167 0.11 -18.49 23.64
N GLU A 168 1.22 -19.22 23.73
CA GLU A 168 2.39 -18.85 24.54
C GLU A 168 3.02 -17.54 24.04
N THR A 169 3.11 -17.40 22.72
CA THR A 169 3.57 -16.19 22.03
C THR A 169 2.36 -15.38 21.55
N PRO A 170 2.35 -14.04 21.72
CA PRO A 170 1.30 -13.21 21.14
C PRO A 170 1.29 -13.32 19.61
N LEU A 171 0.09 -13.37 19.02
CA LEU A 171 -0.04 -13.37 17.57
C LEU A 171 0.23 -11.95 17.03
N MET A 172 1.13 -11.84 16.06
CA MET A 172 1.51 -10.58 15.42
C MET A 172 1.64 -10.79 13.92
N VAL A 173 1.05 -9.89 13.13
CA VAL A 173 1.25 -9.88 11.68
C VAL A 173 2.00 -8.60 11.31
N ALA A 174 3.02 -8.74 10.47
CA ALA A 174 3.77 -7.60 9.98
C ALA A 174 2.95 -6.80 8.93
N PRO A 175 2.98 -5.45 8.95
CA PRO A 175 2.20 -4.62 8.03
C PRO A 175 2.42 -4.94 6.55
N TRP A 176 3.66 -5.28 6.17
CA TRP A 176 3.98 -5.61 4.78
C TRP A 176 3.19 -6.82 4.28
N LEU A 177 2.89 -7.78 5.15
CA LEU A 177 2.16 -8.97 4.74
C LEU A 177 0.69 -8.63 4.48
N VAL A 178 0.09 -7.84 5.36
CA VAL A 178 -1.32 -7.40 5.24
C VAL A 178 -1.49 -6.54 3.99
N GLU A 179 -0.69 -5.48 3.86
CA GLU A 179 -0.76 -4.56 2.73
C GLU A 179 -0.34 -5.23 1.42
N GLY A 180 0.64 -6.13 1.48
CA GLY A 180 1.09 -6.89 0.32
C GLY A 180 0.03 -7.84 -0.22
N LEU A 181 -0.70 -8.55 0.65
CA LEU A 181 -1.82 -9.40 0.24
C LEU A 181 -2.94 -8.57 -0.40
N ARG A 182 -3.32 -7.45 0.24
CA ARG A 182 -4.39 -6.58 -0.26
C ARG A 182 -4.05 -5.98 -1.62
N GLU A 183 -2.82 -5.49 -1.79
CA GLU A 183 -2.36 -4.93 -3.06
C GLU A 183 -2.20 -6.01 -4.14
N ALA A 184 -1.70 -7.20 -3.80
CA ALA A 184 -1.59 -8.31 -4.73
C ALA A 184 -2.97 -8.81 -5.22
N SER A 185 -3.96 -8.89 -4.32
CA SER A 185 -5.36 -9.17 -4.71
C SER A 185 -5.90 -8.10 -5.66
N SER A 186 -5.70 -6.81 -5.34
CA SER A 186 -6.12 -5.70 -6.22
C SER A 186 -5.46 -5.76 -7.60
N TRP A 187 -4.16 -6.13 -7.65
CA TRP A 187 -3.44 -6.32 -8.90
C TRP A 187 -4.04 -7.46 -9.74
N GLN A 188 -4.31 -8.62 -9.13
CA GLN A 188 -4.91 -9.77 -9.83
C GLN A 188 -6.33 -9.48 -10.34
N LEU A 189 -7.12 -8.72 -9.57
CA LEU A 189 -8.45 -8.28 -9.95
C LEU A 189 -8.46 -7.13 -10.98
N LYS A 190 -7.29 -6.71 -11.47
CA LYS A 190 -7.11 -5.59 -12.42
C LYS A 190 -7.67 -4.26 -11.91
N SER A 191 -7.74 -4.08 -10.60
CA SER A 191 -8.17 -2.84 -9.95
C SER A 191 -6.99 -1.98 -9.44
N GLY A 192 -5.76 -2.50 -9.49
CA GLY A 192 -4.55 -1.77 -9.09
C GLY A 192 -4.12 -0.68 -10.09
N ASP A 193 -3.55 0.40 -9.57
CA ASP A 193 -3.02 1.50 -10.40
C ASP A 193 -1.56 1.24 -10.80
N ARG A 194 -1.35 0.84 -12.05
CA ARG A 194 -0.02 0.56 -12.64
C ARG A 194 0.91 1.77 -12.58
N ARG A 195 0.40 3.00 -12.59
CA ARG A 195 1.22 4.22 -12.55
C ARG A 195 2.01 4.31 -11.25
N LEU A 196 1.47 3.77 -10.15
CA LEU A 196 2.16 3.74 -8.87
C LEU A 196 3.38 2.81 -8.93
N TYR A 197 3.26 1.65 -9.58
CA TYR A 197 4.37 0.73 -9.82
C TYR A 197 5.44 1.36 -10.73
N GLU A 198 5.01 2.05 -11.80
CA GLU A 198 5.93 2.75 -12.71
C GLU A 198 6.71 3.86 -12.02
N ALA A 199 6.03 4.69 -11.22
CA ALA A 199 6.66 5.76 -10.46
C ALA A 199 7.71 5.20 -9.49
N LEU A 200 7.36 4.16 -8.74
CA LEU A 200 8.26 3.51 -7.78
C LEU A 200 9.50 2.92 -8.48
N PHE A 201 9.29 2.26 -9.63
CA PHE A 201 10.38 1.66 -10.40
C PHE A 201 11.33 2.71 -10.98
N LYS A 202 10.80 3.80 -11.56
CA LYS A 202 11.61 4.90 -12.14
C LYS A 202 12.50 5.60 -11.11
N HIS A 203 12.04 5.68 -9.86
CA HIS A 203 12.80 6.30 -8.77
C HIS A 203 13.75 5.36 -8.03
N GLY A 204 13.89 4.09 -8.48
CA GLY A 204 14.85 3.14 -7.93
C GLY A 204 14.38 2.40 -6.68
N GLY A 205 13.08 2.43 -6.37
CA GLY A 205 12.51 1.86 -5.16
C GLY A 205 12.72 2.74 -3.92
N LEU A 206 11.66 2.92 -3.12
CA LEU A 206 11.70 3.73 -1.90
C LEU A 206 12.06 2.94 -0.64
N PHE A 207 11.81 1.62 -0.64
CA PHE A 207 12.04 0.74 0.50
C PHE A 207 13.04 -0.36 0.15
N LYS A 208 13.91 -0.70 1.10
CA LYS A 208 14.68 -1.95 1.07
C LYS A 208 13.88 -3.10 1.70
N LEU A 209 14.28 -4.34 1.44
CA LEU A 209 13.62 -5.52 2.02
C LEU A 209 13.67 -5.51 3.55
N ASP A 210 14.83 -5.15 4.14
CA ASP A 210 14.97 -5.08 5.60
C ASP A 210 14.04 -4.03 6.22
N GLU A 211 13.94 -2.86 5.59
CA GLU A 211 13.03 -1.79 6.03
C GLU A 211 11.57 -2.24 5.95
N LEU A 212 11.21 -2.95 4.88
CA LEU A 212 9.87 -3.48 4.68
C LEU A 212 9.50 -4.57 5.71
N PHE A 213 10.45 -5.41 6.11
CA PHE A 213 10.22 -6.48 7.10
C PHE A 213 10.25 -6.01 8.56
N THR A 214 10.99 -4.95 8.87
CA THR A 214 11.18 -4.47 10.24
C THR A 214 10.16 -3.42 10.68
N LEU A 215 9.50 -2.77 9.72
CA LEU A 215 8.50 -1.74 9.98
C LEU A 215 7.28 -2.34 10.70
N ASN A 216 6.98 -1.80 11.89
CA ASN A 216 5.89 -2.26 12.75
C ASN A 216 4.59 -1.46 12.54
N GLU A 217 3.48 -1.91 13.14
CA GLU A 217 2.15 -1.29 12.96
C GLU A 217 2.12 0.21 13.32
N SER A 218 2.77 0.62 14.41
CA SER A 218 2.83 2.05 14.79
C SER A 218 3.61 2.89 13.78
N GLN A 219 4.75 2.40 13.31
CA GLN A 219 5.57 3.09 12.31
C GLN A 219 4.87 3.14 10.96
N PHE A 220 4.10 2.10 10.63
CA PHE A 220 3.25 2.08 9.45
C PHE A 220 2.18 3.17 9.52
N GLU A 221 1.46 3.28 10.62
CA GLU A 221 0.41 4.30 10.81
C GLU A 221 0.95 5.75 10.76
N GLU A 222 2.24 5.94 11.01
CA GLU A 222 2.94 7.23 10.99
C GLU A 222 3.46 7.65 9.61
N LEU A 223 3.43 6.75 8.61
CA LEU A 223 3.88 7.07 7.25
C LEU A 223 3.02 8.18 6.62
N ASP A 224 3.62 9.00 5.76
CA ASP A 224 2.87 9.92 4.93
C ASP A 224 2.15 9.19 3.77
N GLY A 225 1.23 9.87 3.08
CA GLY A 225 0.44 9.24 2.02
C GLY A 225 1.26 8.69 0.85
N VAL A 226 2.41 9.30 0.54
CA VAL A 226 3.29 8.86 -0.55
C VAL A 226 4.06 7.61 -0.12
N MET A 227 4.60 7.61 1.10
CA MET A 227 5.30 6.48 1.69
C MET A 227 4.37 5.31 1.95
N HIS A 228 3.11 5.54 2.33
CA HIS A 228 2.07 4.50 2.40
C HIS A 228 1.82 3.85 1.05
N ALA A 229 1.62 4.65 -0.01
CA ALA A 229 1.40 4.13 -1.35
C ALA A 229 2.61 3.34 -1.85
N ALA A 230 3.82 3.86 -1.64
CA ALA A 230 5.06 3.18 -1.99
C ALA A 230 5.24 1.86 -1.22
N PHE A 231 4.99 1.86 0.10
CA PHE A 231 5.07 0.68 0.94
C PHE A 231 4.11 -0.41 0.47
N ARG A 232 2.85 -0.02 0.19
CA ARG A 232 1.81 -0.94 -0.31
C ARG A 232 2.20 -1.59 -1.63
N VAL A 233 2.69 -0.80 -2.60
CA VAL A 233 3.14 -1.28 -3.91
C VAL A 233 4.38 -2.18 -3.80
N SER A 234 5.35 -1.79 -2.96
CA SER A 234 6.53 -2.58 -2.62
C SER A 234 6.14 -3.93 -2.01
N ALA A 235 5.24 -3.93 -1.03
CA ALA A 235 4.76 -5.14 -0.38
C ALA A 235 3.95 -6.04 -1.33
N GLY A 236 3.09 -5.44 -2.16
CA GLY A 236 2.28 -6.17 -3.14
C GLY A 236 3.13 -6.85 -4.21
N SER A 237 4.13 -6.15 -4.74
CA SER A 237 5.09 -6.74 -5.69
C SER A 237 5.92 -7.87 -5.06
N LEU A 238 6.26 -7.77 -3.77
CA LEU A 238 6.94 -8.84 -3.05
C LEU A 238 6.05 -10.10 -2.91
N VAL A 239 4.79 -9.94 -2.49
CA VAL A 239 3.83 -11.06 -2.41
C VAL A 239 3.65 -11.73 -3.78
N MET A 240 3.50 -10.94 -4.85
CA MET A 240 3.42 -11.47 -6.21
C MET A 240 4.70 -12.21 -6.62
N ALA A 241 5.87 -11.73 -6.21
CA ALA A 241 7.14 -12.40 -6.48
C ALA A 241 7.25 -13.77 -5.78
N LEU A 242 6.72 -13.89 -4.55
CA LEU A 242 6.66 -15.14 -3.79
C LEU A 242 5.69 -16.14 -4.42
N LEU A 243 4.50 -15.69 -4.81
CA LEU A 243 3.47 -16.55 -5.42
C LEU A 243 3.90 -17.15 -6.77
N LYS A 244 4.71 -16.41 -7.54
CA LYS A 244 5.24 -16.84 -8.85
C LYS A 244 6.37 -17.87 -8.77
N GLN A 245 6.92 -18.13 -7.59
CA GLN A 245 7.98 -19.13 -7.45
C GLN A 245 7.46 -20.54 -7.81
N PRO A 246 8.36 -21.47 -8.17
CA PRO A 246 7.99 -22.89 -8.26
C PRO A 246 7.39 -23.36 -6.93
N GLN A 247 6.21 -24.00 -6.98
CA GLN A 247 5.41 -24.35 -5.79
C GLN A 247 5.08 -23.14 -4.88
N GLY A 248 5.18 -21.91 -5.39
CA GLY A 248 5.09 -20.68 -4.61
C GLY A 248 3.76 -20.53 -3.90
N HIS A 249 2.66 -20.98 -4.51
CA HIS A 249 1.36 -20.98 -3.86
C HIS A 249 1.36 -21.87 -2.62
N GLN A 250 1.77 -23.14 -2.74
CA GLN A 250 1.78 -24.09 -1.61
C GLN A 250 2.72 -23.62 -0.48
N GLY A 251 3.93 -23.18 -0.83
CA GLY A 251 4.89 -22.63 0.14
C GLY A 251 4.38 -21.35 0.81
N PHE A 252 3.65 -20.50 0.09
CA PHE A 252 3.04 -19.31 0.66
C PHE A 252 1.88 -19.65 1.60
N LEU A 253 1.07 -20.68 1.32
CA LEU A 253 0.00 -21.11 2.25
C LEU A 253 0.58 -21.57 3.59
N THR A 254 1.60 -22.43 3.54
CA THR A 254 2.27 -22.93 4.75
C THR A 254 2.95 -21.79 5.49
N PHE A 255 3.56 -20.84 4.77
CA PHE A 255 4.08 -19.60 5.35
C PHE A 255 2.99 -18.79 6.07
N LEU A 256 1.85 -18.53 5.44
CA LEU A 256 0.76 -17.76 6.05
C LEU A 256 0.23 -18.42 7.32
N SER A 257 0.16 -19.76 7.35
CA SER A 257 -0.28 -20.53 8.52
C SER A 257 0.65 -20.42 9.73
N GLU A 258 1.92 -20.06 9.54
CA GLU A 258 2.89 -19.91 10.63
C GLU A 258 3.21 -18.43 10.92
N SER A 259 3.06 -17.55 9.92
CA SER A 259 3.51 -16.16 9.95
C SER A 259 3.06 -15.38 11.18
N ALA A 260 1.79 -15.54 11.59
CA ALA A 260 1.22 -14.75 12.67
C ALA A 260 1.68 -15.21 14.07
N ALA A 261 2.15 -16.45 14.20
CA ALA A 261 2.59 -17.03 15.48
C ALA A 261 4.12 -17.10 15.59
N PHE A 262 4.84 -16.59 14.59
CA PHE A 262 6.29 -16.68 14.51
C PHE A 262 6.97 -15.48 15.16
N ASP A 263 7.88 -15.75 16.11
CA ASP A 263 8.59 -14.73 16.90
C ASP A 263 10.00 -14.40 16.38
N GLY A 264 10.41 -15.03 15.26
CA GLY A 264 11.75 -14.86 14.70
C GLY A 264 11.82 -13.82 13.56
N GLU A 265 13.00 -13.73 12.95
CA GLU A 265 13.20 -12.86 11.78
C GLU A 265 12.45 -13.36 10.55
N MET A 266 11.65 -12.49 9.93
CA MET A 266 10.81 -12.83 8.77
C MET A 266 11.59 -13.47 7.61
N PRO A 267 12.82 -13.02 7.25
CA PRO A 267 13.64 -13.70 6.25
C PRO A 267 13.93 -15.17 6.57
N ALA A 268 14.09 -15.54 7.85
CA ALA A 268 14.32 -16.93 8.26
C ALA A 268 13.07 -17.79 8.03
N LEU A 269 11.88 -17.25 8.29
CA LEU A 269 10.62 -17.94 8.01
C LEU A 269 10.41 -18.14 6.50
N LEU A 270 10.68 -17.11 5.69
CA LEU A 270 10.62 -17.23 4.23
C LEU A 270 11.60 -18.28 3.71
N ARG A 271 12.83 -18.36 4.25
CA ARG A 271 13.80 -19.40 3.88
C ARG A 271 13.31 -20.82 4.11
N ARG A 272 12.55 -21.03 5.19
CA ARG A 272 11.99 -22.33 5.53
C ARG A 272 10.94 -22.80 4.52
N HIS A 273 10.09 -21.88 4.05
CA HIS A 273 8.96 -22.20 3.16
C HIS A 273 9.29 -22.08 1.67
N PHE A 274 10.39 -21.41 1.32
CA PHE A 274 10.86 -21.25 -0.06
C PHE A 274 12.33 -21.69 -0.20
N PRO A 275 12.63 -23.00 -0.02
CA PRO A 275 14.01 -23.50 0.00
C PRO A 275 14.73 -23.38 -1.35
N GLU A 276 14.02 -23.46 -2.47
CA GLU A 276 14.59 -23.32 -3.82
C GLU A 276 15.14 -21.92 -4.11
N LEU A 277 14.75 -20.90 -3.34
CA LEU A 277 15.21 -19.53 -3.55
C LEU A 277 16.71 -19.33 -3.22
N ASN A 278 17.44 -20.34 -2.71
CA ASN A 278 18.88 -20.26 -2.38
C ASN A 278 19.25 -18.89 -1.77
N LEU A 279 18.51 -18.53 -0.73
CA LEU A 279 18.30 -17.17 -0.25
C LEU A 279 19.54 -16.55 0.40
N SER A 280 20.49 -16.12 -0.43
CA SER A 280 21.13 -14.84 -0.15
C SER A 280 20.06 -13.75 -0.28
N GLU A 281 20.06 -12.79 0.65
CA GLU A 281 19.17 -11.63 0.65
C GLU A 281 19.19 -10.89 -0.71
N THR A 282 20.36 -10.91 -1.36
CA THR A 282 20.59 -10.37 -2.69
C THR A 282 19.82 -11.07 -3.82
N SER A 283 19.50 -12.36 -3.70
CA SER A 283 18.73 -13.09 -4.71
C SER A 283 17.24 -12.72 -4.63
N LEU A 284 16.68 -12.64 -3.42
CA LEU A 284 15.30 -12.19 -3.21
C LEU A 284 15.11 -10.74 -3.71
N ALA A 285 16.06 -9.85 -3.40
CA ALA A 285 16.03 -8.47 -3.88
C ALA A 285 16.02 -8.37 -5.41
N LYS A 286 16.81 -9.20 -6.11
CA LYS A 286 16.83 -9.25 -7.58
C LYS A 286 15.50 -9.73 -8.16
N TRP A 287 14.93 -10.80 -7.61
CA TRP A 287 13.63 -11.31 -8.05
C TRP A 287 12.51 -10.31 -7.81
N TRP A 288 12.52 -9.66 -6.65
CA TRP A 288 11.57 -8.61 -6.33
C TRP A 288 11.67 -7.43 -7.30
N ALA A 289 12.89 -6.95 -7.59
CA ALA A 289 13.11 -5.89 -8.58
C ALA A 289 12.65 -6.30 -9.99
N LEU A 290 12.89 -7.55 -10.40
CA LEU A 290 12.43 -8.09 -11.68
C LEU A 290 10.89 -8.15 -11.72
N GLN A 291 10.25 -8.60 -10.63
CA GLN A 291 8.80 -8.63 -10.53
C GLN A 291 8.20 -7.23 -10.60
N LEU A 292 8.82 -6.25 -9.93
CA LEU A 292 8.41 -4.85 -10.02
C LEU A 292 8.51 -4.34 -11.46
N ALA A 293 9.59 -4.67 -12.18
CA ALA A 293 9.75 -4.34 -13.60
C ALA A 293 8.71 -5.03 -14.50
N GLU A 294 8.34 -6.27 -14.21
CA GLU A 294 7.29 -6.97 -14.98
C GLU A 294 5.93 -6.30 -14.77
N MET A 295 5.64 -5.86 -13.54
CA MET A 295 4.36 -5.19 -13.22
C MET A 295 4.24 -3.81 -13.89
N THR A 296 5.35 -3.14 -14.19
CA THR A 296 5.32 -1.90 -15.00
C THR A 296 5.13 -2.16 -16.50
N THR A 297 5.24 -3.41 -16.96
CA THR A 297 5.11 -3.71 -18.38
C THR A 297 3.64 -3.55 -18.81
N PRO A 298 3.33 -2.65 -19.76
CA PRO A 298 1.95 -2.39 -20.16
C PRO A 298 1.36 -3.61 -20.88
N THR A 299 0.18 -4.06 -20.45
CA THR A 299 -0.49 -5.21 -21.06
C THR A 299 -0.99 -4.87 -22.48
N LEU A 300 -1.05 -5.86 -23.38
CA LEU A 300 -1.55 -5.67 -24.75
C LEU A 300 -2.99 -5.14 -24.82
N THR A 301 -3.77 -5.33 -23.76
CA THR A 301 -5.17 -4.89 -23.63
C THR A 301 -5.32 -3.48 -23.07
N GLU A 302 -4.24 -2.87 -22.61
CA GLU A 302 -4.29 -1.55 -21.98
C GLU A 302 -4.33 -0.46 -23.06
N VAL A 303 -5.43 0.26 -23.07
CA VAL A 303 -5.66 1.38 -23.96
C VAL A 303 -4.97 2.61 -23.38
N LEU A 304 -4.09 3.21 -24.17
CA LEU A 304 -3.43 4.46 -23.84
C LEU A 304 -4.45 5.58 -23.67
N THR A 305 -4.20 6.49 -22.74
CA THR A 305 -4.95 7.74 -22.65
C THR A 305 -4.74 8.59 -23.91
N ILE A 306 -5.55 9.63 -24.10
CA ILE A 306 -5.44 10.53 -25.25
C ILE A 306 -4.04 11.20 -25.28
N ALA A 307 -3.50 11.61 -24.13
CA ALA A 307 -2.18 12.23 -24.04
C ALA A 307 -1.03 11.24 -24.33
N GLU A 308 -1.10 10.04 -23.76
CA GLU A 308 -0.11 8.98 -24.02
C GLU A 308 -0.17 8.52 -25.49
N THR A 309 -1.36 8.44 -26.07
CA THR A 309 -1.56 8.12 -27.50
C THR A 309 -0.93 9.18 -28.39
N GLU A 310 -1.06 10.47 -28.07
CA GLU A 310 -0.44 11.55 -28.84
C GLU A 310 1.07 11.54 -28.75
N ALA A 311 1.64 11.33 -27.56
CA ALA A 311 3.09 11.21 -27.40
C ALA A 311 3.64 10.01 -28.21
N ALA A 312 2.99 8.85 -28.10
CA ALA A 312 3.39 7.65 -28.85
C ALA A 312 3.21 7.82 -30.37
N LEU A 313 2.16 8.55 -30.80
CA LEU A 313 1.95 8.89 -32.21
C LEU A 313 3.06 9.82 -32.71
N ASP A 314 3.43 10.84 -31.95
CA ASP A 314 4.50 11.77 -32.33
C ASP A 314 5.85 11.05 -32.46
N ASP A 315 6.16 10.17 -31.51
CA ASP A 315 7.34 9.31 -31.56
C ASP A 315 7.33 8.41 -32.81
N ALA A 316 6.18 7.82 -33.17
CA ALA A 316 6.07 6.94 -34.33
C ALA A 316 6.19 7.68 -35.69
N LEU A 317 5.89 8.98 -35.76
CA LEU A 317 5.86 9.77 -37.01
C LEU A 317 7.24 10.32 -37.39
N HIS A 318 8.24 9.44 -37.43
CA HIS A 318 9.61 9.74 -37.87
C HIS A 318 10.04 8.84 -39.03
N LEU A 319 10.84 9.37 -39.93
CA LEU A 319 11.39 8.73 -41.12
C LEU A 319 12.87 8.41 -40.87
N ASP A 320 13.33 7.23 -41.24
CA ASP A 320 14.72 6.80 -41.05
C ASP A 320 15.48 6.83 -42.38
N VAL A 321 16.18 7.93 -42.64
CA VAL A 321 16.88 8.16 -43.92
C VAL A 321 18.33 7.73 -43.79
N ALA A 322 18.87 7.01 -44.79
CA ALA A 322 20.29 6.67 -44.81
C ALA A 322 21.16 7.95 -44.94
N ALA A 323 22.03 8.16 -43.96
CA ALA A 323 22.97 9.27 -43.92
C ALA A 323 24.18 9.01 -44.82
N ALA A 324 24.81 10.08 -45.32
CA ALA A 324 25.98 10.00 -46.20
C ALA A 324 27.19 9.26 -45.59
N GLU A 325 27.25 9.14 -44.26
CA GLU A 325 28.32 8.43 -43.52
C GLU A 325 27.98 6.98 -43.14
N GLY A 326 26.87 6.41 -43.66
CA GLY A 326 26.53 5.01 -43.45
C GLY A 326 25.70 4.69 -42.18
N GLY A 327 25.07 5.69 -41.57
CA GLY A 327 24.11 5.54 -40.47
C GLY A 327 22.66 5.83 -40.87
N LEU A 328 21.69 5.59 -39.97
CA LEU A 328 20.30 6.03 -40.15
C LEU A 328 20.10 7.38 -39.42
N GLN A 329 19.59 8.37 -40.15
CA GLN A 329 19.19 9.66 -39.61
C GLN A 329 17.67 9.68 -39.45
N ARG A 330 17.22 9.80 -38.20
CA ARG A 330 15.80 9.95 -37.86
C ARG A 330 15.36 11.39 -38.12
N LYS A 331 14.38 11.58 -39.00
CA LYS A 331 13.81 12.88 -39.39
C LYS A 331 12.31 12.90 -39.14
N PRO A 332 11.70 14.05 -38.81
CA PRO A 332 10.25 14.12 -38.63
C PRO A 332 9.52 13.87 -39.95
N LEU A 333 8.31 13.31 -39.90
CA LEU A 333 7.48 13.08 -41.09
C LEU A 333 7.17 14.35 -41.90
N ALA A 334 7.31 15.53 -41.30
CA ALA A 334 7.19 16.81 -42.01
C ALA A 334 8.16 16.94 -43.20
N ASP A 335 9.34 16.31 -43.08
CA ASP A 335 10.42 16.40 -44.06
C ASP A 335 10.34 15.31 -45.15
N TRP A 336 9.15 14.73 -45.35
CA TRP A 336 8.92 13.63 -46.31
C TRP A 336 9.35 13.94 -47.74
N ARG A 337 9.43 15.22 -48.14
CA ARG A 337 9.87 15.65 -49.49
C ARG A 337 11.31 15.26 -49.78
N GLU A 338 12.15 15.11 -48.76
CA GLU A 338 13.53 14.65 -48.96
C GLU A 338 13.61 13.22 -49.50
N LEU A 339 12.56 12.41 -49.27
CA LEU A 339 12.46 11.06 -49.80
C LEU A 339 12.24 11.02 -51.32
N ASP A 340 11.79 12.11 -51.95
CA ASP A 340 11.54 12.15 -53.41
C ASP A 340 12.83 11.93 -54.21
N ALA A 341 13.99 12.31 -53.65
CA ALA A 341 15.31 12.12 -54.27
C ALA A 341 15.85 10.67 -54.16
N LEU A 342 15.24 9.83 -53.32
CA LEU A 342 15.70 8.47 -53.04
C LEU A 342 15.15 7.44 -54.02
N LYS A 343 15.86 6.31 -54.15
CA LYS A 343 15.39 5.17 -54.96
C LYS A 343 14.15 4.52 -54.33
N PRO A 344 13.33 3.79 -55.11
CA PRO A 344 12.12 3.15 -54.59
C PRO A 344 12.35 2.24 -53.38
N ALA A 345 13.42 1.45 -53.37
CA ALA A 345 13.74 0.55 -52.25
C ALA A 345 14.14 1.32 -50.98
N GLU A 346 14.94 2.37 -51.12
CA GLU A 346 15.39 3.23 -50.02
C GLU A 346 14.22 4.00 -49.40
N ARG A 347 13.24 4.44 -50.20
CA ARG A 347 12.01 5.07 -49.69
C ARG A 347 11.14 4.12 -48.86
N VAL A 348 11.06 2.86 -49.26
CA VAL A 348 10.28 1.85 -48.53
C VAL A 348 10.92 1.59 -47.17
N GLU A 349 12.24 1.41 -47.11
CA GLU A 349 12.95 1.22 -45.85
C GLU A 349 12.86 2.46 -44.95
N ALA A 350 12.92 3.66 -45.51
CA ALA A 350 12.83 4.90 -44.72
C ALA A 350 11.49 5.10 -44.01
N VAL A 351 10.42 4.47 -44.52
CA VAL A 351 9.06 4.58 -43.98
C VAL A 351 8.67 3.37 -43.13
N ARG A 352 9.44 2.28 -43.21
CA ARG A 352 9.09 0.98 -42.61
C ARG A 352 8.91 1.06 -41.10
N LEU A 353 9.87 1.64 -40.38
CA LEU A 353 9.81 1.74 -38.91
C LEU A 353 8.61 2.58 -38.45
N ALA A 354 8.27 3.65 -39.18
CA ALA A 354 7.05 4.42 -38.93
C ALA A 354 5.78 3.57 -39.16
N GLN A 355 5.71 2.79 -40.24
CA GLN A 355 4.57 1.91 -40.50
C GLN A 355 4.40 0.85 -39.42
N ASP A 356 5.48 0.17 -39.03
CA ASP A 356 5.47 -0.85 -37.97
C ASP A 356 5.03 -0.22 -36.65
N GLY A 357 5.56 0.96 -36.30
CA GLY A 357 5.18 1.74 -35.11
C GLY A 357 3.68 2.10 -35.09
N LEU A 358 3.13 2.56 -36.21
CA LEU A 358 1.70 2.86 -36.32
C LEU A 358 0.82 1.61 -36.22
N VAL A 359 1.26 0.47 -36.78
CA VAL A 359 0.54 -0.81 -36.62
C VAL A 359 0.48 -1.20 -35.15
N HIS A 360 1.61 -1.16 -34.44
CA HIS A 360 1.65 -1.45 -33.01
C HIS A 360 0.78 -0.49 -32.20
N LEU A 361 0.83 0.81 -32.51
CA LEU A 361 0.02 1.82 -31.85
C LEU A 361 -1.48 1.60 -32.08
N SER A 362 -1.90 1.13 -33.27
CA SER A 362 -3.32 0.91 -33.59
C SER A 362 -4.04 -0.06 -32.62
N TYR A 363 -3.30 -1.02 -32.05
CA TYR A 363 -3.84 -1.98 -31.09
C TYR A 363 -4.09 -1.36 -29.70
N ARG A 364 -3.29 -0.37 -29.29
CA ARG A 364 -3.31 0.20 -27.93
C ARG A 364 -3.75 1.66 -27.85
N CYS A 365 -3.86 2.36 -28.97
CA CYS A 365 -4.26 3.76 -28.99
C CYS A 365 -5.65 3.99 -28.39
N PHE A 366 -5.90 5.21 -27.92
CA PHE A 366 -7.23 5.64 -27.54
C PHE A 366 -8.20 5.46 -28.74
N PRO A 367 -9.43 4.92 -28.55
CA PRO A 367 -10.26 4.44 -29.67
C PRO A 367 -10.55 5.49 -30.75
N SER A 368 -10.64 6.77 -30.39
CA SER A 368 -10.87 7.85 -31.35
C SER A 368 -9.69 8.13 -32.28
N TYR A 369 -8.49 7.64 -31.95
CA TYR A 369 -7.27 7.80 -32.77
C TYR A 369 -7.13 6.73 -33.85
N ARG A 370 -7.87 5.61 -33.78
CA ARG A 370 -7.75 4.52 -34.76
C ARG A 370 -7.94 4.96 -36.21
N PRO A 371 -8.98 5.76 -36.55
CA PRO A 371 -9.15 6.23 -37.93
C PRO A 371 -7.96 7.10 -38.39
N LEU A 372 -7.50 7.98 -37.51
CA LEU A 372 -6.40 8.91 -37.75
C LEU A 372 -5.07 8.17 -37.98
N ILE A 373 -4.78 7.12 -37.21
CA ILE A 373 -3.62 6.25 -37.43
C ILE A 373 -3.69 5.57 -38.81
N GLY A 374 -4.85 5.07 -39.21
CA GLY A 374 -5.06 4.46 -40.53
C GLY A 374 -4.83 5.43 -41.68
N GLU A 375 -5.18 6.71 -41.50
CA GLU A 375 -4.89 7.76 -42.48
C GLU A 375 -3.40 8.08 -42.58
N TYR A 376 -2.68 8.13 -41.45
CA TYR A 376 -1.21 8.26 -41.46
C TYR A 376 -0.53 7.07 -42.15
N GLN A 377 -0.98 5.83 -41.90
CA GLN A 377 -0.49 4.65 -42.62
C GLN A 377 -0.70 4.77 -44.13
N THR A 378 -1.85 5.29 -44.54
CA THR A 378 -2.16 5.55 -45.95
C THR A 378 -1.25 6.62 -46.55
N ALA A 379 -0.98 7.70 -45.83
CA ALA A 379 -0.05 8.76 -46.25
C ALA A 379 1.38 8.21 -46.41
N LEU A 380 1.87 7.44 -45.44
CA LEU A 380 3.17 6.76 -45.49
C LEU A 380 3.28 5.80 -46.68
N ALA A 381 2.23 5.01 -46.93
CA ALA A 381 2.19 4.12 -48.09
C ALA A 381 2.19 4.88 -49.44
N ALA A 382 1.57 6.06 -49.48
CA ALA A 382 1.60 6.93 -50.66
C ALA A 382 3.00 7.53 -50.89
N ILE A 383 3.71 7.94 -49.83
CA ILE A 383 5.09 8.42 -49.88
C ILE A 383 6.02 7.32 -50.39
N ALA A 384 5.94 6.10 -49.84
CA ALA A 384 6.75 4.97 -50.29
C ALA A 384 6.57 4.67 -51.80
N ARG A 385 5.34 4.84 -52.30
CA ARG A 385 4.97 4.66 -53.73
C ARG A 385 5.19 5.90 -54.60
N HIS A 386 5.72 7.00 -54.06
CA HIS A 386 5.91 8.28 -54.75
C HIS A 386 4.60 8.87 -55.34
N LYS A 387 3.48 8.64 -54.66
CA LYS A 387 2.15 9.20 -55.01
C LYS A 387 1.83 10.39 -54.11
N THR A 388 2.65 11.42 -54.17
CA THR A 388 2.72 12.49 -53.14
C THR A 388 1.83 13.71 -53.40
N ARG A 389 1.02 13.71 -54.47
CA ARG A 389 0.24 14.87 -54.94
C ARG A 389 -0.69 15.51 -53.89
N LYS A 390 -1.25 14.72 -52.97
CA LYS A 390 -2.17 15.17 -51.91
C LYS A 390 -1.60 15.01 -50.50
N THR A 391 -0.35 14.55 -50.38
CA THR A 391 0.23 14.17 -49.09
C THR A 391 0.45 15.37 -48.18
N ALA A 392 0.79 16.54 -48.73
CA ALA A 392 0.94 17.76 -47.96
C ALA A 392 -0.38 18.18 -47.28
N ASP A 393 -1.46 18.26 -48.06
CA ASP A 393 -2.80 18.65 -47.57
C ASP A 393 -3.31 17.62 -46.55
N GLN A 394 -3.20 16.33 -46.87
CA GLN A 394 -3.60 15.25 -45.97
C GLN A 394 -2.86 15.31 -44.63
N LEU A 395 -1.54 15.56 -44.62
CA LEU A 395 -0.77 15.68 -43.38
C LEU A 395 -1.08 16.96 -42.61
N ALA A 396 -1.58 18.02 -43.27
CA ALA A 396 -2.04 19.23 -42.60
C ALA A 396 -3.39 18.98 -41.89
N ASP A 397 -4.36 18.38 -42.60
CA ASP A 397 -5.68 18.03 -42.06
C ASP A 397 -5.57 17.07 -40.85
N LEU A 398 -4.66 16.10 -40.93
CA LEU A 398 -4.38 15.18 -39.82
C LEU A 398 -3.82 15.89 -38.60
N ARG A 399 -2.93 16.88 -38.77
CA ARG A 399 -2.40 17.68 -37.66
C ARG A 399 -3.47 18.55 -37.01
N GLU A 400 -4.36 19.14 -37.80
CA GLU A 400 -5.50 19.90 -37.28
C GLU A 400 -6.43 18.99 -36.45
N THR A 401 -6.72 17.79 -36.96
CA THR A 401 -7.55 16.80 -36.27
C THR A 401 -6.92 16.35 -34.95
N ARG A 402 -5.60 16.10 -34.91
CA ARG A 402 -4.85 15.82 -33.66
C ARG A 402 -5.03 16.95 -32.63
N GLY A 403 -4.84 18.20 -33.06
CA GLY A 403 -5.02 19.37 -32.21
C GLY A 403 -6.44 19.49 -31.65
N ALA A 404 -7.47 19.23 -32.48
CA ALA A 404 -8.86 19.25 -32.06
C ALA A 404 -9.19 18.17 -31.02
N LEU A 405 -8.65 16.95 -31.19
CA LEU A 405 -8.81 15.84 -30.25
C LEU A 405 -8.17 16.17 -28.89
N MET A 406 -6.94 16.71 -28.90
CA MET A 406 -6.25 17.17 -27.68
C MET A 406 -7.02 18.27 -26.95
N ALA A 407 -7.48 19.29 -27.66
CA ALA A 407 -8.26 20.37 -27.06
C ALA A 407 -9.58 19.86 -26.46
N LYS A 408 -10.24 18.89 -27.11
CA LYS A 408 -11.46 18.26 -26.58
C LYS A 408 -11.16 17.45 -25.31
N ALA A 409 -10.03 16.73 -25.27
CA ALA A 409 -9.62 15.98 -24.09
C ALA A 409 -9.32 16.89 -22.89
N SER A 410 -8.60 17.99 -23.11
CA SER A 410 -8.33 18.99 -22.06
C SER A 410 -9.63 19.55 -21.49
N ARG A 411 -10.53 20.03 -22.35
CA ARG A 411 -11.84 20.55 -21.93
C ARG A 411 -12.67 19.52 -21.16
N GLY A 412 -12.59 18.25 -21.55
CA GLY A 412 -13.27 17.16 -20.85
C GLY A 412 -12.74 16.97 -19.42
N ARG A 413 -11.41 17.00 -19.25
CA ARG A 413 -10.77 16.98 -17.93
C ARG A 413 -11.15 18.21 -17.12
N ASP A 414 -11.00 19.41 -17.68
CA ASP A 414 -11.32 20.66 -16.98
C ASP A 414 -12.78 20.70 -16.51
N TYR A 415 -13.70 20.15 -17.31
CA TYR A 415 -15.11 20.02 -16.94
C TYR A 415 -15.33 18.99 -15.82
N LEU A 416 -14.66 17.83 -15.86
CA LEU A 416 -14.74 16.83 -14.79
C LEU A 416 -14.15 17.37 -13.49
N ASP A 417 -13.00 18.03 -13.55
CA ASP A 417 -12.36 18.68 -12.40
C ASP A 417 -13.30 19.76 -11.83
N TRP A 418 -13.87 20.63 -12.68
CA TRP A 418 -14.88 21.60 -12.25
C TRP A 418 -16.11 20.94 -11.64
N PHE A 419 -16.61 19.85 -12.23
CA PHE A 419 -17.77 19.12 -11.73
C PHE A 419 -17.47 18.46 -10.38
N GLU A 420 -16.31 17.84 -10.21
CA GLU A 420 -15.85 17.28 -8.94
C GLU A 420 -15.71 18.38 -7.88
N ILE A 421 -15.05 19.49 -8.20
CA ILE A 421 -14.88 20.64 -7.28
C ILE A 421 -16.24 21.22 -6.86
N THR A 422 -17.19 21.36 -7.79
CA THR A 422 -18.49 22.01 -7.52
C THR A 422 -19.55 21.08 -6.92
N ARG A 423 -19.45 19.77 -7.14
CA ARG A 423 -20.39 18.77 -6.60
C ARG A 423 -19.83 17.90 -5.48
N ALA A 424 -18.58 18.04 -5.07
CA ALA A 424 -18.03 17.41 -3.87
C ALA A 424 -18.75 17.91 -2.61
N ARG A 425 -19.97 17.44 -2.37
CA ARG A 425 -20.70 17.55 -1.10
C ARG A 425 -20.31 16.43 -0.13
N GLN A 426 -19.53 15.45 -0.59
CA GLN A 426 -18.90 14.42 0.21
C GLN A 426 -17.46 14.30 -0.28
N THR A 427 -16.53 14.67 0.59
CA THR A 427 -15.11 14.40 0.40
C THR A 427 -14.95 12.89 0.19
N SER A 428 -14.52 12.47 -1.01
CA SER A 428 -13.94 11.15 -1.17
C SER A 428 -12.87 11.02 -0.07
N GLY A 429 -12.94 9.97 0.75
CA GLY A 429 -12.07 9.79 1.92
C GLY A 429 -10.56 9.92 1.65
N VAL A 430 -10.15 9.94 0.38
CA VAL A 430 -8.80 10.29 -0.09
C VAL A 430 -8.28 11.62 0.45
N PHE A 431 -9.14 12.64 0.60
CA PHE A 431 -8.73 13.94 1.18
C PHE A 431 -8.81 13.95 2.72
N GLU A 432 -9.48 12.96 3.32
CA GLU A 432 -9.44 12.79 4.77
C GLU A 432 -8.04 12.44 5.23
N ASP A 433 -7.25 11.69 4.46
CA ASP A 433 -5.86 11.36 4.86
C ASP A 433 -4.96 12.60 4.90
N TYR A 434 -5.14 13.54 3.97
CA TYR A 434 -4.45 14.83 4.02
C TYR A 434 -4.95 15.71 5.20
N LEU A 435 -6.26 15.73 5.46
CA LEU A 435 -6.83 16.45 6.60
C LEU A 435 -6.42 15.82 7.94
N ARG A 436 -6.32 14.49 8.00
CA ARG A 436 -5.81 13.68 9.12
C ARG A 436 -4.34 13.96 9.33
N LEU A 437 -3.53 14.04 8.28
CA LEU A 437 -2.13 14.44 8.35
C LEU A 437 -2.00 15.86 8.92
N LYS A 438 -2.81 16.81 8.44
CA LYS A 438 -2.83 18.19 8.97
C LYS A 438 -3.25 18.23 10.45
N GLN A 439 -4.27 17.45 10.84
CA GLN A 439 -4.73 17.38 12.23
C GLN A 439 -3.73 16.65 13.14
N ARG A 440 -3.05 15.61 12.64
CA ARG A 440 -1.97 14.90 13.37
C ARG A 440 -0.73 15.78 13.53
N LEU A 441 -0.30 16.48 12.47
CA LEU A 441 0.78 17.48 12.55
C LEU A 441 0.45 18.61 13.55
N ALA A 442 -0.83 18.98 13.65
CA ALA A 442 -1.30 19.95 14.65
C ALA A 442 -1.36 19.38 16.08
N ALA A 443 -1.65 18.08 16.23
CA ALA A 443 -1.79 17.40 17.52
C ALA A 443 -0.46 16.82 18.08
N GLN A 444 0.49 16.51 17.21
CA GLN A 444 1.83 16.01 17.51
C GLN A 444 2.85 16.76 16.65
N PRO A 445 3.33 17.94 17.10
CA PRO A 445 4.52 18.52 16.48
C PRO A 445 5.66 17.51 16.64
N HIS A 446 6.31 17.12 15.53
CA HIS A 446 7.46 16.22 15.57
C HIS A 446 8.43 16.61 16.68
N ASN A 447 8.89 15.63 17.45
CA ASN A 447 9.92 15.85 18.45
C ASN A 447 11.19 16.29 17.70
N ARG A 448 11.55 17.57 17.85
CA ARG A 448 12.62 18.29 17.11
C ARG A 448 14.05 17.79 17.35
N ASP A 449 14.22 16.53 17.75
CA ASP A 449 15.49 15.99 18.26
C ASP A 449 16.10 14.87 17.39
N ASP A 450 15.51 14.55 16.24
CA ASP A 450 16.07 13.57 15.29
C ASP A 450 17.32 14.09 14.56
N SER A 451 18.11 13.16 14.02
CA SER A 451 19.37 13.48 13.33
C SER A 451 19.16 14.31 12.07
N LEU A 452 18.00 14.17 11.41
CA LEU A 452 17.61 14.95 10.24
C LEU A 452 17.25 16.41 10.62
N SER A 453 16.50 16.65 11.70
CA SER A 453 16.23 18.00 12.21
C SER A 453 17.52 18.69 12.64
N LYS A 454 18.44 17.98 13.31
CA LYS A 454 19.77 18.53 13.67
C LYS A 454 20.67 18.82 12.47
N TYR A 455 20.43 18.17 11.33
CA TYR A 455 21.11 18.47 10.07
C TYR A 455 20.47 19.67 9.38
N LEU A 456 19.14 19.71 9.32
CA LEU A 456 18.37 20.82 8.76
C LEU A 456 18.58 22.13 9.55
N ASP A 457 18.63 22.08 10.88
CA ASP A 457 18.94 23.23 11.74
C ASP A 457 20.38 23.72 11.55
N ARG A 458 21.34 22.79 11.37
CA ARG A 458 22.72 23.16 11.00
C ARG A 458 22.78 23.82 9.62
N MET A 459 22.07 23.26 8.64
CA MET A 459 21.96 23.84 7.30
C MET A 459 21.29 25.20 7.32
N ASN A 460 20.24 25.37 8.14
CA ASN A 460 19.53 26.64 8.31
C ASN A 460 20.43 27.68 9.01
N GLN A 461 21.20 27.30 10.03
CA GLN A 461 22.22 28.18 10.63
C GLN A 461 23.30 28.59 9.63
N ILE A 462 23.71 27.70 8.73
CA ILE A 462 24.69 28.01 7.68
C ILE A 462 24.08 28.96 6.64
N PHE A 463 22.82 28.76 6.27
CA PHE A 463 22.11 29.63 5.32
C PHE A 463 21.83 31.02 5.89
N VAL A 464 21.40 31.12 7.14
CA VAL A 464 21.14 32.39 7.83
C VAL A 464 22.44 33.15 8.09
N ARG A 465 23.55 32.45 8.36
CA ARG A 465 24.87 33.07 8.57
C ARG A 465 25.53 33.58 7.28
N ASN A 466 25.07 33.13 6.12
CA ASN A 466 25.62 33.50 4.81
C ASN A 466 24.69 34.41 3.98
N MET A 467 23.63 34.96 4.58
CA MET A 467 22.86 36.03 3.92
C MET A 467 23.57 37.38 4.11
N PRO A 468 24.01 38.06 3.03
CA PRO A 468 24.36 39.47 3.12
C PRO A 468 23.11 40.30 3.45
N ASP A 469 23.27 41.37 4.24
CA ASP A 469 22.24 42.24 4.84
C ASP A 469 21.24 42.94 3.87
N SER A 470 21.16 42.55 2.60
CA SER A 470 20.40 43.26 1.58
C SER A 470 18.95 42.80 1.35
N VAL A 471 18.37 41.95 2.21
CA VAL A 471 16.93 41.62 2.13
C VAL A 471 16.24 41.67 3.50
N SER A 472 16.44 42.76 4.25
CA SER A 472 15.67 43.10 5.46
C SER A 472 14.33 43.74 5.12
N GLY A 473 13.50 43.08 4.31
CA GLY A 473 12.29 43.70 3.73
C GLY A 473 11.12 42.76 3.41
N LEU A 474 10.93 41.67 4.16
CA LEU A 474 9.69 40.87 4.08
C LEU A 474 8.90 41.04 5.40
N PRO A 475 7.60 41.40 5.33
CA PRO A 475 6.82 41.69 6.53
C PRO A 475 6.59 40.42 7.36
N ALA A 476 6.71 40.59 8.68
CA ALA A 476 6.30 39.61 9.67
C ALA A 476 4.83 39.20 9.47
N ASN A 477 4.54 37.93 9.76
CA ASN A 477 3.18 37.36 9.75
C ASN A 477 2.14 38.34 10.33
N PRO A 478 1.03 38.62 9.65
CA PRO A 478 -0.04 39.40 10.24
C PRO A 478 -0.65 38.64 11.42
N PRO A 479 -1.06 39.33 12.50
CA PRO A 479 -1.73 38.72 13.64
C PRO A 479 -3.09 38.13 13.22
N PRO A 480 -3.63 37.16 13.98
CA PRO A 480 -4.87 36.47 13.62
C PRO A 480 -6.03 37.46 13.54
N GLU A 481 -6.64 37.56 12.36
CA GLU A 481 -7.82 38.38 12.11
C GLU A 481 -9.00 37.91 12.98
N THR A 482 -9.71 38.88 13.55
CA THR A 482 -10.93 38.68 14.33
C THR A 482 -12.07 38.24 13.41
N PRO A 483 -13.06 37.45 13.90
CA PRO A 483 -14.10 36.89 13.05
C PRO A 483 -14.95 37.98 12.39
N ILE A 484 -14.98 37.96 11.05
CA ILE A 484 -15.87 38.80 10.23
C ILE A 484 -17.29 38.24 10.35
N ASP A 485 -18.20 39.05 10.88
CA ASP A 485 -19.63 38.76 10.99
C ASP A 485 -20.26 38.87 9.59
N LEU A 486 -20.60 37.73 8.98
CA LEU A 486 -21.27 37.68 7.68
C LEU A 486 -22.78 37.83 7.88
N PRO A 487 -23.46 38.72 7.12
CA PRO A 487 -24.90 38.84 7.18
C PRO A 487 -25.57 37.58 6.60
N LYS A 488 -26.56 37.06 7.32
CA LYS A 488 -27.38 35.91 6.91
C LYS A 488 -28.09 36.15 5.58
N PRO A 489 -28.12 35.15 4.69
CA PRO A 489 -29.30 34.77 3.94
C PRO A 489 -30.10 33.66 4.65
#